data_AF-A0AAU1GVR8-F1
#
_entry.id   AF-A0AAU1GVR8-F1
#
_cell.length_a   1.000
_cell.length_b   1.000
_cell.length_c   1.000
_cell.angle_alpha   90.00
_cell.angle_beta   90.00
_cell.angle_gamma   90.00
#
_symmetry.space_group_name_H-M   'P 1'
#
loop_
_entity.id
_entity.type
_entity.pdbx_description
1 polymer ?
#
loop_
_entity_poly.entity_id
_entity_poly.type
_entity_poly.pdbx_seq_one_letter_code
_entity_poly.pdbx_strand_id
1 'polypeptide(L)' 'MRHPSTPDPPPDRRLVTLPPVVTLSAQQQRGVHCVFCGTALHTGAVRDLGPQLTEAHGSVVQWFPRSCPSCPAEEACR' A
#
# COMPACT_ATOMS: atom_id res chain seq x y z
N MET A 1 27.22 -33.96 -9.28
CA MET A 1 26.96 -33.32 -7.96
C MET A 1 26.04 -32.13 -8.22
N ARG A 2 24.80 -32.14 -7.71
CA ARG A 2 23.81 -31.08 -7.96
C ARG A 2 24.15 -29.87 -7.07
N HIS A 3 24.30 -28.70 -7.68
CA HIS A 3 24.38 -27.43 -6.96
C HIS A 3 23.06 -27.18 -6.20
N PRO A 4 23.09 -26.63 -4.98
CA PRO A 4 21.88 -26.15 -4.32
C PRO A 4 21.39 -24.91 -5.08
N SER A 5 20.23 -25.02 -5.74
CA SER A 5 19.51 -23.87 -6.26
C SER A 5 19.02 -23.04 -5.08
N THR A 6 19.61 -21.86 -4.88
CA THR A 6 19.03 -20.82 -4.03
C THR A 6 17.64 -20.48 -4.59
N PRO A 7 16.58 -20.40 -3.76
CA PRO A 7 15.30 -19.90 -4.23
C PRO A 7 15.46 -18.44 -4.69
N ASP A 8 14.76 -18.08 -5.78
CA ASP A 8 14.65 -16.71 -6.25
C ASP A 8 14.24 -15.79 -5.09
N PRO A 9 14.85 -14.59 -4.93
CA PRO A 9 14.32 -13.62 -4.00
C PRO A 9 12.87 -13.29 -4.39
N PRO A 10 11.95 -13.15 -3.41
CA PRO A 10 10.58 -12.78 -3.71
C PRO A 10 10.56 -11.47 -4.51
N PRO A 11 9.64 -11.31 -5.48
CA PRO A 11 9.56 -10.11 -6.30
C PRO A 11 9.50 -8.89 -5.38
N ASP A 12 10.36 -7.93 -5.71
CA ASP A 12 10.60 -6.68 -4.99
C ASP A 12 9.27 -6.12 -4.46
N ARG A 13 9.03 -6.27 -3.16
CA ARG A 13 7.93 -5.61 -2.47
C ARG A 13 8.28 -4.14 -2.55
N ARG A 14 7.85 -3.45 -3.62
CA ARG A 14 8.01 -2.00 -3.80
C ARG A 14 7.82 -1.36 -2.43
N LEU A 15 8.90 -0.78 -1.91
CA LEU A 15 8.95 -0.22 -0.58
C LEU A 15 8.24 1.12 -0.63
N VAL A 16 6.92 1.06 -0.82
CA VAL A 16 6.05 2.24 -0.79
C VAL A 16 6.02 2.72 0.65
N THR A 17 6.63 3.88 0.91
CA THR A 17 6.51 4.55 2.20
C THR A 17 5.06 5.01 2.39
N LEU A 18 4.28 4.24 3.14
CA LEU A 18 2.87 4.54 3.40
C LEU A 18 2.73 5.45 4.62
N PRO A 19 1.78 6.40 4.59
CA PRO A 19 1.39 7.12 5.80
C PRO A 19 0.93 6.14 6.89
N PRO A 20 1.19 6.43 8.18
CA PRO A 20 0.71 5.58 9.26
C PRO A 20 -0.82 5.44 9.21
N VAL A 21 -1.34 4.21 9.25
CA VAL A 21 -2.79 3.94 9.12
C VAL A 21 -3.63 4.74 10.12
N VAL A 22 -3.09 4.96 11.32
CA VAL A 22 -3.74 5.70 12.41
C VAL A 22 -3.91 7.19 12.13
N THR A 23 -3.16 7.78 11.19
CA THR A 23 -3.30 9.20 10.82
C THR A 23 -4.28 9.41 9.66
N LEU A 24 -4.74 8.32 9.04
CA LEU A 24 -5.62 8.35 7.89
C LEU A 24 -7.09 8.50 8.31
N SER A 25 -7.85 9.23 7.50
CA SER A 25 -9.31 9.21 7.61
C SER A 25 -9.87 7.81 7.37
N ALA A 26 -11.06 7.52 7.90
CA ALA A 26 -11.73 6.24 7.66
C ALA A 26 -11.96 5.95 6.16
N GLN A 27 -12.08 6.99 5.33
CA GLN A 27 -12.23 6.86 3.88
C GLN A 27 -10.92 6.41 3.21
N GLN A 28 -9.78 6.92 3.67
CA GLN A 28 -8.46 6.49 3.20
C GLN A 28 -8.12 5.07 3.68
N GLN A 29 -8.44 4.74 4.94
CA GLN A 29 -8.24 3.38 5.47
C GLN A 29 -9.02 2.32 4.68
N ARG A 30 -10.26 2.62 4.27
CA ARG A 30 -11.07 1.76 3.39
C ARG A 30 -10.58 1.73 1.93
N GLY A 31 -9.61 2.57 1.58
CA GLY A 31 -9.10 2.73 0.22
C GLY A 31 -10.10 3.35 -0.76
N VAL A 32 -11.17 4.00 -0.30
CA VAL A 32 -12.07 4.75 -1.19
C VAL A 32 -11.54 6.15 -1.50
N HIS A 33 -10.59 6.63 -0.69
CA HIS A 33 -9.82 7.85 -0.92
C HIS A 33 -8.34 7.51 -1.10
N CYS A 34 -7.62 8.33 -1.86
CA CYS A 34 -6.17 8.22 -2.04
C CYS A 34 -5.48 8.24 -0.68
N VAL A 35 -4.67 7.22 -0.40
CA VAL A 35 -3.94 7.09 0.86
C VAL A 35 -3.04 8.30 1.14
N PHE A 36 -2.53 8.97 0.09
CA PHE A 36 -1.64 10.11 0.21
C PHE A 36 -2.37 11.46 0.30
N CYS A 37 -3.18 11.81 -0.70
CA CYS A 37 -3.80 13.14 -0.80
C CYS A 37 -5.26 13.22 -0.33
N GLY A 38 -5.90 12.09 -0.04
CA GLY A 38 -7.28 12.06 0.44
C GLY A 38 -8.37 12.31 -0.61
N THR A 39 -8.02 12.50 -1.88
CA THR A 39 -9.00 12.64 -2.98
C THR A 39 -9.83 11.37 -3.15
N ALA A 40 -11.13 11.52 -3.39
CA ALA A 40 -12.02 10.40 -3.70
C ALA A 40 -11.53 9.62 -4.94
N LEU A 41 -11.51 8.31 -4.82
CA LEU A 41 -11.09 7.40 -5.87
C LEU A 41 -12.30 6.93 -6.67
N HIS A 42 -12.22 7.08 -7.99
CA HIS A 42 -13.24 6.62 -8.92
C HIS A 42 -12.79 5.34 -9.63
N THR A 43 -13.75 4.50 -9.99
CA THR A 43 -13.51 3.27 -10.76
C THR A 43 -12.71 3.58 -12.03
N GLY A 44 -11.54 2.94 -12.18
CA GLY A 44 -10.63 3.11 -13.32
C GLY A 44 -9.47 4.09 -13.10
N ALA A 45 -9.49 4.91 -12.05
CA ALA A 45 -8.42 5.87 -11.72
C ALA A 45 -7.82 5.57 -10.35
N VAL A 46 -7.34 4.33 -10.17
CA VAL A 46 -6.74 3.85 -8.91
C VAL A 46 -5.49 3.02 -9.17
N ARG A 47 -4.52 3.09 -8.25
CA ARG A 47 -3.41 2.15 -8.17
C ARG A 47 -3.50 1.39 -6.86
N ASP A 48 -3.48 0.07 -6.95
CA ASP A 48 -3.35 -0.79 -5.77
C ASP A 48 -1.88 -0.85 -5.35
N LEU A 49 -1.61 -0.57 -4.08
CA LEU A 49 -0.25 -0.56 -3.52
C LEU A 49 0.12 -1.92 -2.89
N GLY A 50 -0.70 -2.94 -3.14
CA GLY A 50 -0.54 -4.29 -2.60
C GLY A 50 -0.96 -4.41 -1.13
N PRO A 51 -1.02 -5.65 -0.61
CA PRO A 51 -1.32 -5.91 0.78
C PRO A 51 -0.19 -5.45 1.69
N GLN A 52 -0.56 -4.81 2.80
CA GLN A 52 0.34 -4.31 3.83
C GLN A 52 -0.12 -4.85 5.17
N LEU A 53 0.82 -5.23 6.03
CA LEU A 53 0.48 -5.68 7.38
C LEU A 53 0.39 -4.47 8.29
N THR A 54 -0.67 -4.39 9.09
CA THR A 54 -0.87 -3.33 10.07
C THR A 54 -1.48 -3.88 11.35
N GLU A 55 -1.20 -3.24 12.47
CA GLU A 55 -1.82 -3.56 13.75
C GLU A 55 -3.14 -2.77 13.88
N ALA A 56 -4.25 -3.49 14.03
CA ALA A 56 -5.56 -2.92 14.28
C ALA A 56 -6.20 -3.65 15.46
N HIS A 57 -6.63 -2.92 16.48
CA HIS A 57 -7.30 -3.47 17.67
C HIS A 57 -6.53 -4.63 18.34
N GLY A 58 -5.19 -4.55 18.36
CA GLY A 58 -4.33 -5.58 18.95
C GLY A 58 -4.19 -6.85 18.10
N SER A 59 -4.57 -6.80 16.82
CA SER A 59 -4.41 -7.89 15.86
C SER A 59 -3.66 -7.41 14.61
N VAL A 60 -2.78 -8.25 14.08
CA VAL A 60 -2.13 -8.05 12.78
C VAL A 60 -3.17 -8.33 11.70
N VAL A 61 -3.48 -7.35 10.85
CA VAL A 61 -4.43 -7.48 9.74
C VAL A 61 -3.78 -7.09 8.42
N GLN A 62 -4.33 -7.62 7.32
CA GLN A 62 -3.98 -7.16 5.97
C GLN A 62 -4.80 -5.91 5.62
N TRP A 63 -4.08 -4.86 5.26
CA TRP A 63 -4.62 -3.60 4.76
C TRP A 63 -4.25 -3.43 3.28
N PHE A 64 -5.18 -2.91 2.49
CA PHE A 64 -5.06 -2.79 1.03
C PHE A 64 -5.13 -1.31 0.61
N PRO A 65 -4.05 -0.54 0.79
CA PRO A 65 -4.02 0.86 0.43
C PRO A 65 -4.10 1.09 -1.08
N ARG A 66 -4.80 2.15 -1.45
CA ARG A 66 -4.97 2.61 -2.84
C ARG A 66 -4.51 4.05 -3.00
N SER A 67 -3.90 4.38 -4.13
CA SER A 67 -3.54 5.75 -4.50
C SER A 67 -4.21 6.19 -5.80
N CYS A 68 -4.34 7.50 -5.97
CA CYS A 68 -4.71 8.06 -7.27
C CYS A 68 -3.50 8.05 -8.22
N PRO A 69 -3.71 8.20 -9.54
CA PRO A 69 -2.61 8.22 -10.50
C PRO A 69 -1.63 9.37 -10.27
N SER A 70 -2.09 10.51 -9.73
CA SER A 70 -1.24 11.68 -9.54
C SER A 70 -0.28 11.55 -8.36
N CYS A 71 -0.55 10.69 -7.38
CA CYS A 71 0.36 10.48 -6.25
C CYS A 71 1.38 9.38 -6.59
N PRO A 72 2.68 9.63 -6.37
CA PRO A 72 3.69 8.62 -6.62
C PRO A 72 3.53 7.47 -5.61
N ALA A 73 3.77 6.24 -6.08
CA ALA A 73 3.90 5.09 -5.19
C ALA A 73 5.20 5.15 -4.37
N GLU A 74 6.18 5.97 -4.78
CA GLU A 74 7.44 6.16 -4.07
C GLU A 74 7.63 7.65 -3.80
N GLU A 75 7.61 8.01 -2.52
CA GLU A 75 7.90 9.33 -1.94
C GLU A 75 7.24 10.59 -2.60
N ALA A 76 6.31 11.18 -1.85
CA ALA A 76 5.84 12.58 -1.90
C ALA A 76 4.83 13.01 -3.00
N CYS A 77 3.54 13.05 -2.60
CA CYS A 77 2.69 14.17 -3.01
C CYS A 77 2.94 15.30 -2.01
N ARG A 78 3.72 16.32 -2.42
CA ARG A 78 3.78 17.61 -1.71
C ARG A 78 2.79 18.57 -2.37
#